data_AF-A0A811QTQ6-F1
#
_entry.id   AF-A0A811QTQ6-F1
#
_cell.length_a   1.000
_cell.length_b   1.000
_cell.length_c   1.000
_cell.angle_alpha   90.00
_cell.angle_beta   90.00
_cell.angle_gamma   90.00
#
_symmetry.space_group_name_H-M   'P 1'
#
loop_
_entity.id
_entity.type
_entity.pdbx_description
1 polymer ?
#
loop_
_entity_poly.entity_id
_entity_poly.type
_entity_poly.pdbx_seq_one_letter_code
_entity_poly.pdbx_strand_id
1 'polypeptide(L)'
;MEIRVPPVPMDRPTVALWRDRGMNLNPQVLEDDTRTALSLVHYALPEQLVSHHATFSALPALDGADRISGLPDALLRDIVSRLPIKDAARTTALSCRWRSVWHSTPLVLVDAHLFPPGGDAAPLQVARADGRGVASAVSRVLAAHPGPFRHVHLTSSHMEAFLGLLARWLQTLAVRVVRELVLVNRPWPLNMDLPATFFGMATLTRLYLGLWYFPDTADLPRAVAFPHLVELGLSCMGIENQDMDFVLAKSPVLRFLCIQANILLRRLCLVSRSLRCVQIIEGMELEIAVESAPQLERLIIWPSSARDGLPRRVKIGHAPALRTFGYLDPKWHAGTRASPNTMVPSVKTLSLRVCFSVRNNAKMLPSFLRCFPNLDRLHLESSKTDEPTGKLNFKFWQEAGAIEFILRNAG
;
A
#
# COMPACT_ATOMS: atom_id res chain seq x y z
N MET A 1 30.41 17.35 8.35
CA MET A 1 29.69 17.82 9.55
C MET A 1 28.21 17.66 9.25
N GLU A 2 27.64 16.50 9.55
CA GLU A 2 26.20 16.24 9.35
C GLU A 2 25.42 17.19 10.26
N ILE A 3 24.67 18.10 9.65
CA ILE A 3 23.74 18.96 10.37
C ILE A 3 22.61 18.03 10.85
N ARG A 4 22.72 17.51 12.07
CA ARG A 4 21.64 16.79 12.74
C ARG A 4 20.49 17.78 12.94
N VAL A 5 19.53 17.76 12.01
CA VAL A 5 18.25 18.44 12.18
C VAL A 5 17.56 17.79 13.38
N PRO A 6 17.19 18.57 14.42
CA PRO A 6 16.57 18.00 15.60
C PRO A 6 15.22 17.36 15.25
N PRO A 7 14.86 16.25 15.92
CA PRO A 7 13.52 15.67 15.83
C PRO A 7 12.45 16.70 16.29
N VAL A 8 11.38 16.89 15.51
CA VAL A 8 10.28 17.88 15.73
C VAL A 8 9.18 17.43 16.74
N PRO A 9 9.41 17.46 18.05
CA PRO A 9 8.66 16.69 19.08
C PRO A 9 7.27 16.07 18.72
N MET A 10 7.15 14.74 18.82
CA MET A 10 5.85 14.05 18.71
C MET A 10 4.85 14.62 19.72
N ASP A 11 3.60 14.79 19.31
CA ASP A 11 2.56 15.20 20.24
C ASP A 11 2.32 14.15 21.34
N ARG A 12 1.78 14.61 22.48
CA ARG A 12 1.54 13.76 23.65
C ARG A 12 0.62 12.55 23.34
N PRO A 13 -0.47 12.70 22.55
CA PRO A 13 -1.31 11.56 22.15
C PRO A 13 -0.55 10.49 21.37
N THR A 14 0.27 10.88 20.39
CA THR A 14 1.08 9.96 19.60
C THR A 14 2.12 9.28 20.48
N VAL A 15 2.82 10.04 21.33
CA VAL A 15 3.78 9.47 22.30
C VAL A 15 3.11 8.46 23.23
N ALA A 16 1.91 8.75 23.73
CA ALA A 16 1.15 7.85 24.58
C ALA A 16 0.70 6.58 23.84
N LEU A 17 0.23 6.72 22.60
CA LEU A 17 -0.16 5.60 21.73
C LEU A 17 1.02 4.67 21.43
N TRP A 18 2.19 5.24 21.14
CA TRP A 18 3.41 4.47 20.88
C TRP A 18 3.89 3.74 22.15
N ARG A 19 3.81 4.42 23.30
CA ARG A 19 4.15 3.82 24.61
C ARG A 19 3.19 2.69 25.00
N ASP A 20 1.88 2.90 24.85
CA ASP A 20 0.84 1.91 25.12
C ASP A 20 1.02 0.64 24.26
N ARG A 21 1.54 0.83 23.04
CA ARG A 21 1.89 -0.27 22.12
C ARG A 21 3.27 -0.87 22.36
N GLY A 22 3.94 -0.52 23.45
CA GLY A 22 5.26 -1.03 23.80
C GLY A 22 6.35 -0.66 22.79
N MET A 23 6.20 0.48 22.09
CA MET A 23 7.25 1.00 21.21
C MET A 23 8.17 1.92 22.03
N ASN A 24 9.48 1.71 21.92
CA ASN A 24 10.45 2.51 22.66
C ASN A 24 10.58 3.88 22.00
N LEU A 25 10.42 4.94 22.78
CA LEU A 25 10.51 6.33 22.31
C LEU A 25 11.97 6.80 22.17
N ASN A 26 12.94 5.90 22.27
CA ASN A 26 14.34 6.20 21.99
C ASN A 26 14.46 6.66 20.52
N PRO A 27 14.98 7.88 20.25
CA PRO A 27 15.09 8.42 18.90
C PRO A 27 15.79 7.50 17.89
N GLN A 28 16.80 6.74 18.31
CA GLN A 28 17.53 5.81 17.43
C GLN A 28 16.69 4.61 17.03
N VAL A 29 15.99 4.01 18.00
CA VAL A 29 15.06 2.89 17.75
C VAL A 29 13.91 3.35 16.85
N LEU A 30 13.40 4.55 17.10
CA LEU A 30 12.35 5.14 16.26
C LEU A 30 12.85 5.37 14.83
N GLU A 31 14.09 5.84 14.64
CA GLU A 31 14.68 6.04 13.31
C GLU A 31 14.91 4.72 12.55
N ASP A 32 15.28 3.65 13.25
CA ASP A 32 15.42 2.30 12.69
C ASP A 32 14.06 1.67 12.34
N ASP A 33 13.07 1.77 13.22
CA ASP A 33 11.68 1.37 12.97
C ASP A 33 11.10 2.14 11.79
N THR A 34 11.45 3.42 11.69
CA THR A 34 11.05 4.33 10.64
C THR A 34 11.66 3.95 9.28
N ARG A 35 12.95 3.61 9.26
CA ARG A 35 13.63 3.10 8.06
C ARG A 35 13.01 1.78 7.60
N THR A 36 12.66 0.93 8.56
CA THR A 36 11.96 -0.34 8.31
C THR A 36 10.55 -0.09 7.75
N ALA A 37 9.78 0.82 8.35
CA ALA A 37 8.46 1.21 7.83
C ALA A 37 8.54 1.76 6.41
N LEU A 38 9.54 2.60 6.09
CA LEU A 38 9.77 3.08 4.72
C LEU A 38 10.13 1.95 3.76
N SER A 39 11.01 1.02 4.13
CA SER A 39 11.39 -0.09 3.24
C SER A 39 10.19 -0.97 2.93
N LEU A 40 9.34 -1.19 3.93
CA LEU A 40 8.08 -1.91 3.83
C LEU A 40 7.05 -1.19 2.95
N VAL A 41 6.88 0.12 3.11
CA VAL A 41 6.00 0.93 2.25
C VAL A 41 6.49 0.84 0.81
N HIS A 42 7.79 1.06 0.56
CA HIS A 42 8.36 1.01 -0.79
C HIS A 42 8.24 -0.37 -1.44
N TYR A 43 8.31 -1.46 -0.67
CA TYR A 43 8.06 -2.81 -1.18
C TYR A 43 6.60 -3.02 -1.62
N ALA A 44 5.64 -2.34 -0.97
CA ALA A 44 4.22 -2.46 -1.27
C ALA A 44 3.72 -1.48 -2.34
N LEU A 45 4.55 -0.49 -2.73
CA LEU A 45 4.23 0.45 -3.79
C LEU A 45 4.26 -0.24 -5.17
N PRO A 46 3.40 0.17 -6.12
CA PRO A 46 3.41 -0.37 -7.46
C PRO A 46 4.74 -0.08 -8.17
N GLU A 47 5.18 -1.01 -9.04
CA GLU A 47 6.41 -0.83 -9.82
C GLU A 47 6.37 0.48 -10.63
N GLN A 48 7.47 1.23 -10.59
CA GLN A 48 7.61 2.47 -11.35
C GLN A 48 7.71 2.16 -12.84
N LEU A 49 6.71 2.59 -13.62
CA LEU A 49 6.61 2.34 -15.06
C LEU A 49 7.62 3.13 -15.91
N VAL A 50 8.36 4.07 -15.30
CA VAL A 50 9.33 4.93 -16.00
C VAL A 50 10.69 4.78 -15.33
N SER A 51 11.67 4.28 -16.08
CA SER A 51 13.04 4.09 -15.58
C SER A 51 13.80 5.41 -15.52
N HIS A 52 14.56 5.62 -14.44
CA HIS A 52 15.48 6.75 -14.28
C HIS A 52 16.65 6.71 -15.30
N HIS A 53 16.89 5.56 -15.93
CA HIS A 53 17.96 5.37 -16.92
C HIS A 53 17.56 5.78 -18.34
N ALA A 54 16.27 5.97 -18.62
CA ALA A 54 15.80 6.47 -19.91
C ALA A 54 16.11 7.97 -20.01
N THR A 55 17.37 8.30 -20.27
CA THR A 55 17.81 9.68 -20.47
C THR A 55 17.56 10.08 -21.91
N PHE A 56 16.81 11.16 -22.12
CA PHE A 56 16.71 11.78 -23.44
C PHE A 56 18.02 12.52 -23.73
N SER A 57 19.04 11.78 -24.18
CA SER A 57 20.33 12.32 -24.61
C SER A 57 20.30 12.51 -26.12
N ALA A 58 20.57 13.73 -26.58
CA ALA A 58 20.70 14.00 -28.00
C ALA A 58 22.06 13.48 -28.48
N LEU A 59 22.07 12.37 -29.21
CA LEU A 59 23.19 12.03 -30.08
C LEU A 59 23.07 12.85 -31.36
N PRO A 60 24.17 13.45 -31.87
CA PRO A 60 24.12 14.13 -33.17
C PRO A 60 23.72 13.14 -34.26
N ALA A 61 22.68 13.48 -35.03
CA ALA A 61 22.19 12.63 -36.12
C ALA A 61 23.22 12.54 -37.25
N LEU A 62 23.43 11.33 -37.79
CA LEU A 62 24.35 11.07 -38.91
C LEU A 62 23.94 11.76 -40.22
N ASP A 63 22.67 12.15 -40.37
CA ASP A 63 22.10 12.80 -41.56
C ASP A 63 21.43 14.17 -41.29
N GLY A 64 21.42 14.65 -40.04
CA GLY A 64 20.82 15.93 -39.63
C GLY A 64 19.29 16.02 -39.75
N ALA A 65 18.59 14.95 -40.13
CA ALA A 65 17.14 14.98 -40.37
C ALA A 65 16.35 14.63 -39.10
N ASP A 66 15.56 15.58 -38.59
CA ASP A 66 14.67 15.37 -37.44
C ASP A 66 13.41 14.60 -37.85
N ARG A 67 13.54 13.27 -37.91
CA ARG A 67 12.44 12.35 -38.25
C ARG A 67 11.43 12.21 -37.11
N ILE A 68 11.83 12.47 -35.86
CA ILE A 68 10.95 12.33 -34.70
C ILE A 68 9.93 13.47 -34.69
N SER A 69 10.35 14.71 -34.95
CA SER A 69 9.43 15.84 -35.09
C SER A 69 8.46 15.71 -36.28
N GLY A 70 8.74 14.81 -37.24
CA GLY A 70 7.84 14.48 -38.34
C GLY A 70 6.67 13.56 -37.95
N LEU A 71 6.70 12.91 -36.78
CA LEU A 71 5.64 12.00 -36.35
C LEU A 71 4.31 12.74 -36.07
N PRO A 72 3.14 12.09 -36.21
CA PRO A 72 1.86 12.63 -35.78
C PRO A 72 1.83 12.96 -34.27
N ASP A 73 1.06 13.98 -33.88
CA ASP A 73 0.98 14.44 -32.48
C ASP A 73 0.56 13.33 -31.50
N ALA A 74 -0.24 12.36 -31.95
CA ALA A 74 -0.63 11.23 -31.12
C ALA A 74 0.58 10.38 -30.68
N LEU A 75 1.55 10.16 -31.58
CA LEU A 75 2.78 9.43 -31.26
C LEU A 75 3.73 10.29 -30.43
N LEU A 76 3.82 11.58 -30.72
CA LEU A 76 4.61 12.51 -29.90
C LEU A 76 4.10 12.55 -28.45
N ARG A 77 2.78 12.60 -28.26
CA ARG A 77 2.16 12.53 -26.92
C ARG A 77 2.43 11.20 -26.25
N ASP A 78 2.36 10.07 -26.96
CA ASP A 78 2.68 8.75 -26.39
C ASP A 78 4.15 8.69 -25.93
N ILE A 79 5.09 9.18 -26.74
CA ILE A 79 6.52 9.30 -26.38
C ILE A 79 6.66 10.16 -25.12
N VAL A 80 6.16 11.40 -25.12
CA VAL A 80 6.29 12.34 -23.98
C VAL A 80 5.64 11.77 -22.71
N SER A 81 4.53 11.03 -22.83
CA SER A 81 3.82 10.43 -21.68
C SER A 81 4.61 9.33 -20.97
N ARG A 82 5.64 8.79 -21.62
CA ARG A 82 6.50 7.72 -21.10
C ARG A 82 7.83 8.24 -20.55
N LEU A 83 8.15 9.52 -20.77
CA LEU A 83 9.40 10.12 -20.31
C LEU A 83 9.31 10.55 -18.84
N PRO A 84 10.42 10.49 -18.09
CA PRO A 84 10.53 11.20 -16.82
C PRO A 84 10.23 12.68 -17.02
N ILE A 85 9.59 13.32 -16.03
CA ILE A 85 9.14 14.71 -16.13
C ILE A 85 10.21 15.71 -16.58
N LYS A 86 11.48 15.52 -16.18
CA LYS A 86 12.61 16.36 -16.60
C LYS A 86 12.84 16.28 -18.12
N ASP A 87 12.80 15.07 -18.65
CA ASP A 87 13.05 14.81 -20.07
C ASP A 87 11.82 15.16 -20.92
N ALA A 88 10.62 14.89 -20.41
CA ALA A 88 9.39 15.42 -20.99
C ALA A 88 9.46 16.95 -21.13
N ALA A 89 9.86 17.67 -20.08
CA ALA A 89 10.00 19.13 -20.13
C ALA A 89 11.10 19.59 -21.11
N ARG A 90 12.21 18.86 -21.25
CA ARG A 90 13.28 19.18 -22.22
C ARG A 90 12.81 19.15 -23.67
N THR A 91 11.84 18.30 -24.00
CA THR A 91 11.28 18.26 -25.37
C THR A 91 10.71 19.60 -25.81
N THR A 92 10.26 20.46 -24.89
CA THR A 92 9.73 21.79 -25.19
C THR A 92 10.75 22.75 -25.82
N ALA A 93 12.05 22.43 -25.72
CA ALA A 93 13.13 23.17 -26.36
C ALA A 93 13.32 22.79 -27.85
N LEU A 94 12.77 21.66 -28.31
CA LEU A 94 12.92 21.18 -29.69
C LEU A 94 12.14 22.06 -30.67
N SER A 95 10.87 22.37 -30.38
CA SER A 95 10.06 23.30 -31.19
C SER A 95 8.80 23.76 -30.45
N CYS A 96 8.11 24.78 -31.01
CA CYS A 96 6.79 25.20 -30.52
C CYS A 96 5.76 24.07 -30.55
N ARG A 97 5.88 23.13 -31.50
CA ARG A 97 4.99 21.96 -31.60
C ARG A 97 5.20 21.02 -30.41
N TRP A 98 6.44 20.71 -30.05
CA TRP A 98 6.74 19.91 -28.86
C TRP A 98 6.30 20.58 -27.57
N ARG A 99 6.37 21.92 -27.49
CA ARG A 99 5.78 22.67 -26.38
C ARG A 99 4.28 22.42 -26.26
N SER A 100 3.52 22.48 -27.36
CA SER A 100 2.07 22.20 -27.36
C SER A 100 1.76 20.73 -27.01
N VAL A 101 2.54 19.78 -27.54
CA VAL A 101 2.45 18.36 -27.18
C VAL A 101 2.64 18.19 -25.69
N TRP A 102 3.70 18.78 -25.11
CA TRP A 102 3.97 18.68 -23.68
C TRP A 102 2.80 19.18 -22.84
N HIS A 103 2.25 20.37 -23.12
CA HIS A 103 1.12 20.95 -22.36
C HIS A 103 -0.18 20.11 -22.42
N SER A 104 -0.34 19.24 -23.42
CA SER A 104 -1.54 18.43 -23.62
C SER A 104 -1.35 16.95 -23.24
N THR A 105 -0.16 16.57 -22.78
CA THR A 105 0.19 15.17 -22.49
C THR A 105 -0.06 14.83 -21.02
N PRO A 106 -0.67 13.68 -20.69
CA PRO A 106 -0.78 13.21 -19.32
C PRO A 106 0.59 12.74 -18.80
N LEU A 107 1.28 13.61 -18.05
CA LEU A 107 2.65 13.37 -17.61
C LEU A 107 2.78 12.42 -16.41
N VAL A 108 3.99 11.90 -16.22
CA VAL A 108 4.42 11.11 -15.08
C VAL A 108 5.35 11.95 -14.21
N LEU A 109 4.86 12.33 -13.02
CA LEU A 109 5.63 13.07 -12.03
C LEU A 109 6.07 12.13 -10.91
N VAL A 110 7.37 11.80 -10.87
CA VAL A 110 8.00 11.06 -9.77
C VAL A 110 9.02 11.97 -9.12
N ASP A 111 8.82 12.31 -7.85
CA ASP A 111 9.67 13.26 -7.13
C ASP A 111 11.09 12.74 -6.91
N ALA A 112 11.29 11.42 -6.87
CA ALA A 112 12.61 10.79 -6.85
C ALA A 112 13.43 11.11 -8.11
N HIS A 113 12.78 11.36 -9.25
CA HIS A 113 13.49 11.78 -10.48
C HIS A 113 13.92 13.26 -10.40
N LEU A 114 13.48 13.95 -9.34
CA LEU A 114 13.83 15.24 -8.78
C LEU A 114 15.32 15.49 -8.56
N PHE A 115 16.00 14.46 -8.07
CA PHE A 115 17.32 14.63 -7.45
C PHE A 115 18.39 15.11 -8.45
N PRO A 116 19.39 15.87 -7.98
CA PRO A 116 20.55 16.23 -8.79
C PRO A 116 21.32 14.99 -9.28
N PRO A 117 21.93 15.01 -10.47
CA PRO A 117 22.81 13.92 -10.93
C PRO A 117 23.99 13.74 -9.98
N GLY A 118 24.26 12.50 -9.55
CA GLY A 118 25.36 12.16 -8.64
C GLY A 118 24.96 11.81 -7.20
N GLY A 119 23.68 11.89 -6.88
CA GLY A 119 23.14 11.31 -5.64
C GLY A 119 22.55 9.92 -5.91
N ASP A 120 23.33 8.86 -5.68
CA ASP A 120 22.81 7.49 -5.51
C ASP A 120 22.08 7.39 -4.15
N ALA A 121 21.21 8.34 -3.85
CA ALA A 121 20.29 8.23 -2.75
C ALA A 121 19.31 7.12 -3.13
N ALA A 122 19.58 5.91 -2.66
CA ALA A 122 18.60 4.84 -2.66
C ALA A 122 17.24 5.42 -2.24
N PRO A 123 16.10 4.96 -2.80
CA PRO A 123 14.78 5.47 -2.47
C PRO A 123 14.49 5.54 -0.97
N LEU A 124 15.27 4.87 -0.12
CA LEU A 124 15.15 4.79 1.32
C LEU A 124 16.00 5.81 2.12
N GLN A 125 16.94 6.52 1.50
CA GLN A 125 17.86 7.45 2.20
C GLN A 125 17.93 8.81 1.49
N VAL A 126 16.95 9.67 1.75
CA VAL A 126 16.96 11.06 1.30
C VAL A 126 17.23 11.96 2.49
N ALA A 127 18.27 12.79 2.44
CA ALA A 127 18.52 13.76 3.49
C ALA A 127 17.43 14.84 3.52
N ARG A 128 17.11 15.38 4.69
CA ARG A 128 16.12 16.47 4.85
C ARG A 128 16.42 17.68 3.96
N ALA A 129 17.71 18.00 3.78
CA ALA A 129 18.16 19.10 2.93
C ALA A 129 17.78 18.88 1.46
N ASP A 130 17.94 17.66 0.95
CA ASP A 130 17.60 17.30 -0.43
C ASP A 130 16.09 17.31 -0.66
N GLY A 131 15.30 16.97 0.38
CA GLY A 131 13.84 17.04 0.35
C GLY A 131 13.29 18.44 0.03
N ARG A 132 13.94 19.51 0.49
CA ARG A 132 13.56 20.90 0.14
C ARG A 132 13.79 21.21 -1.33
N GLY A 133 14.92 20.76 -1.88
CA GLY A 133 15.24 20.92 -3.30
C GLY A 133 14.21 20.22 -4.19
N VAL A 134 13.85 18.99 -3.82
CA VAL A 134 12.81 18.22 -4.51
C VAL A 134 11.46 18.90 -4.41
N ALA A 135 11.04 19.38 -3.23
CA ALA A 135 9.77 20.10 -3.08
C ALA A 135 9.70 21.37 -3.94
N SER A 136 10.78 22.13 -4.02
CA SER A 136 10.88 23.28 -4.93
C SER A 136 10.75 22.86 -6.40
N ALA A 137 11.40 21.76 -6.79
CA ALA A 137 11.29 21.22 -8.15
C ALA A 137 9.87 20.75 -8.48
N VAL A 138 9.19 20.04 -7.57
CA VAL A 138 7.77 19.65 -7.71
C VAL A 138 6.89 20.88 -7.91
N SER A 139 7.09 21.92 -7.10
CA SER A 139 6.33 23.17 -7.20
C SER A 139 6.52 23.84 -8.57
N ARG A 140 7.73 23.85 -9.11
CA ARG A 140 8.01 24.38 -10.46
C ARG A 140 7.34 23.55 -11.55
N VAL A 141 7.36 22.23 -11.44
CA VAL A 141 6.66 21.35 -12.39
C VAL A 141 5.15 21.63 -12.38
N LEU A 142 4.55 21.71 -11.19
CA LEU A 142 3.13 22.01 -11.05
C LEU A 142 2.81 23.44 -11.52
N ALA A 143 3.70 24.42 -11.36
CA ALA A 143 3.48 25.75 -11.91
C ALA A 143 3.56 25.77 -13.45
N ALA A 144 4.48 25.00 -14.04
CA ALA A 144 4.74 25.02 -15.47
C ALA A 144 3.75 24.20 -16.30
N HIS A 145 3.26 23.06 -15.78
CA HIS A 145 2.41 22.14 -16.53
C HIS A 145 0.93 22.29 -16.13
N PRO A 146 0.01 22.57 -17.07
CA PRO A 146 -1.41 22.79 -16.75
C PRO A 146 -2.18 21.51 -16.36
N GLY A 147 -1.59 20.32 -16.53
CA GLY A 147 -2.30 19.03 -16.45
C GLY A 147 -2.75 18.56 -17.84
N PRO A 148 -3.10 17.27 -18.05
CA PRO A 148 -3.38 16.24 -17.04
C PRO A 148 -2.15 15.51 -16.47
N PHE A 149 -2.33 14.71 -15.42
CA PHE A 149 -1.28 13.82 -14.90
C PHE A 149 -1.75 12.36 -14.89
N ARG A 150 -0.95 11.48 -15.50
CA ARG A 150 -1.22 10.04 -15.44
C ARG A 150 -0.86 9.51 -14.06
N HIS A 151 0.32 9.87 -13.57
CA HIS A 151 0.94 9.33 -12.36
C HIS A 151 1.62 10.45 -11.58
N VAL A 152 1.34 10.52 -10.29
CA VAL A 152 1.99 11.47 -9.36
C VAL A 152 2.49 10.69 -8.15
N HIS A 153 3.80 10.53 -8.05
CA HIS A 153 4.48 9.82 -6.97
C HIS A 153 5.32 10.80 -6.16
N LEU A 154 4.85 11.10 -4.96
CA LEU A 154 5.48 11.99 -4.00
C LEU A 154 5.90 11.18 -2.77
N THR A 155 7.12 10.64 -2.80
CA THR A 155 7.65 9.74 -1.76
C THR A 155 8.95 10.25 -1.14
N SER A 156 9.51 11.33 -1.68
CA SER A 156 10.88 11.79 -1.39
C SER A 156 10.94 13.07 -0.56
N SER A 157 9.78 13.69 -0.31
CA SER A 157 9.71 14.99 0.37
C SER A 157 9.39 14.82 1.87
N HIS A 158 10.14 15.53 2.72
CA HIS A 158 9.85 15.68 4.14
C HIS A 158 8.79 16.76 4.31
N MET A 159 7.51 16.37 4.36
CA MET A 159 6.40 17.31 4.24
C MET A 159 6.19 18.17 5.49
N GLU A 160 6.78 17.80 6.62
CA GLU A 160 6.71 18.53 7.89
C GLU A 160 7.05 20.02 7.71
N ALA A 161 8.10 20.32 6.94
CA ALA A 161 8.52 21.68 6.66
C ALA A 161 7.63 22.43 5.63
N PHE A 162 6.64 21.76 5.02
CA PHE A 162 5.94 22.21 3.82
C PHE A 162 4.43 21.90 3.81
N LEU A 163 3.77 21.81 4.97
CA LEU A 163 2.33 21.49 5.05
C LEU A 163 1.43 22.37 4.15
N GLY A 164 1.60 23.69 4.21
CA GLY A 164 0.83 24.61 3.36
C GLY A 164 1.12 24.44 1.87
N LEU A 165 2.33 23.98 1.51
CA LEU A 165 2.71 23.69 0.14
C LEU A 165 2.06 22.40 -0.35
N LEU A 166 2.01 21.35 0.49
CA LEU A 166 1.32 20.10 0.18
C LEU A 166 -0.16 20.33 -0.09
N ALA A 167 -0.85 21.10 0.76
CA ALA A 167 -2.25 21.45 0.54
C ALA A 167 -2.45 22.15 -0.82
N ARG A 168 -1.57 23.09 -1.18
CA ARG A 168 -1.59 23.76 -2.50
C ARG A 168 -1.33 22.80 -3.66
N TRP A 169 -0.41 21.84 -3.49
CA TRP A 169 -0.18 20.82 -4.52
C TRP A 169 -1.40 19.95 -4.72
N LEU A 170 -2.01 19.46 -3.65
CA LEU A 170 -3.22 18.63 -3.72
C LEU A 170 -4.41 19.39 -4.32
N GLN A 171 -4.60 20.66 -3.97
CA GLN A 171 -5.59 21.54 -4.64
C GLN A 171 -5.32 21.68 -6.14
N THR A 172 -4.05 21.90 -6.50
CA THR A 172 -3.63 22.02 -7.91
C THR A 172 -3.85 20.72 -8.66
N LEU A 173 -3.57 19.58 -8.04
CA LEU A 173 -3.77 18.26 -8.62
C LEU A 173 -5.25 17.90 -8.75
N ALA A 174 -6.09 18.32 -7.80
CA ALA A 174 -7.54 18.08 -7.85
C ALA A 174 -8.21 18.66 -9.10
N VAL A 175 -7.71 19.80 -9.61
CA VAL A 175 -8.23 20.41 -10.84
C VAL A 175 -7.58 19.89 -12.13
N ARG A 176 -6.64 18.93 -12.05
CA ARG A 176 -5.76 18.52 -13.17
C ARG A 176 -5.86 17.05 -13.59
N VAL A 177 -7.00 16.41 -13.37
CA VAL A 177 -7.30 15.03 -13.82
C VAL A 177 -6.13 14.07 -13.53
N VAL A 178 -6.03 13.67 -12.28
CA VAL A 178 -5.03 12.70 -11.81
C VAL A 178 -5.62 11.30 -11.80
N ARG A 179 -4.93 10.32 -12.39
CA ARG A 179 -5.39 8.91 -12.39
C ARG A 179 -4.76 8.07 -11.29
N GLU A 180 -3.51 8.34 -10.94
CA GLU A 180 -2.78 7.62 -9.91
C GLU A 180 -2.03 8.60 -9.02
N LEU A 181 -2.24 8.47 -7.72
CA LEU A 181 -1.56 9.25 -6.69
C LEU A 181 -0.90 8.29 -5.69
N VAL A 182 0.41 8.44 -5.54
CA VAL A 182 1.19 7.84 -4.46
C VAL A 182 1.72 8.98 -3.62
N LEU A 183 1.31 9.04 -2.36
CA LEU A 183 1.73 10.07 -1.41
C LEU A 183 2.22 9.41 -0.12
N VAL A 184 3.53 9.35 0.01
CA VAL A 184 4.21 8.77 1.18
C VAL A 184 5.00 9.87 1.86
N ASN A 185 4.67 10.16 3.12
CA ASN A 185 5.46 11.09 3.89
C ASN A 185 6.84 10.50 4.18
N ARG A 186 7.91 11.28 4.06
CA ARG A 186 9.20 10.88 4.64
C ARG A 186 9.09 11.06 6.16
N PRO A 187 9.23 9.98 6.90
CA PRO A 187 8.80 9.94 8.28
C PRO A 187 9.69 10.80 9.17
N TRP A 188 9.04 11.69 9.88
CA TRP A 188 9.26 12.07 11.27
C TRP A 188 8.08 13.04 11.61
N PRO A 189 7.16 12.79 12.57
CA PRO A 189 6.38 11.61 12.95
C PRO A 189 4.99 11.58 12.27
N LEU A 190 4.22 10.52 12.56
CA LEU A 190 2.90 10.21 12.00
C LEU A 190 1.74 11.13 12.44
N ASN A 191 1.99 12.20 13.18
CA ASN A 191 0.94 13.11 13.64
C ASN A 191 0.57 14.20 12.61
N MET A 192 1.01 14.01 11.37
CA MET A 192 0.71 14.94 10.30
C MET A 192 -0.61 14.56 9.64
N ASP A 193 -1.57 15.46 9.71
CA ASP A 193 -2.85 15.32 9.02
C ASP A 193 -2.64 15.42 7.51
N LEU A 194 -3.12 14.40 6.78
CA LEU A 194 -3.20 14.44 5.34
C LEU A 194 -4.30 15.44 4.93
N PRO A 195 -3.99 16.47 4.11
CA PRO A 195 -4.99 17.48 3.76
C PRO A 195 -6.18 16.88 2.98
N ALA A 196 -7.40 17.06 3.50
CA ALA A 196 -8.66 16.53 2.94
C ALA A 196 -8.92 16.92 1.46
N THR A 197 -8.18 17.87 0.91
CA THR A 197 -8.22 18.26 -0.51
C THR A 197 -8.10 17.11 -1.51
N PHE A 198 -7.45 15.98 -1.16
CA PHE A 198 -7.36 14.83 -2.07
C PHE A 198 -8.72 14.14 -2.33
N PHE A 199 -9.71 14.31 -1.45
CA PHE A 199 -11.08 13.83 -1.67
C PHE A 199 -11.75 14.45 -2.91
N GLY A 200 -11.28 15.62 -3.37
CA GLY A 200 -11.75 16.24 -4.61
C GLY A 200 -11.28 15.53 -5.89
N MET A 201 -10.37 14.57 -5.80
CA MET A 201 -9.78 13.88 -6.95
C MET A 201 -10.63 12.69 -7.42
N ALA A 202 -11.85 12.95 -7.90
CA ALA A 202 -12.80 11.91 -8.32
C ALA A 202 -12.31 11.04 -9.51
N THR A 203 -11.28 11.49 -10.23
CA THR A 203 -10.69 10.78 -11.38
C THR A 203 -9.68 9.70 -10.99
N LEU A 204 -9.36 9.58 -9.70
CA LEU A 204 -8.40 8.59 -9.21
C LEU A 204 -8.86 7.16 -9.48
N THR A 205 -7.95 6.38 -10.02
CA THR A 205 -8.07 4.94 -10.26
C THR A 205 -7.20 4.12 -9.33
N ARG A 206 -6.09 4.70 -8.85
CA ARG A 206 -5.21 4.11 -7.85
C ARG A 206 -4.77 5.16 -6.85
N LEU A 207 -4.80 4.81 -5.57
CA LEU A 207 -4.39 5.67 -4.48
C LEU A 207 -3.53 4.89 -3.49
N TYR A 208 -2.31 5.36 -3.26
CA TYR A 208 -1.43 4.83 -2.22
C TYR A 208 -1.07 5.95 -1.25
N LEU A 209 -1.39 5.75 0.03
CA LEU A 209 -1.09 6.69 1.09
C LEU A 209 -0.19 6.01 2.12
N GLY A 210 0.87 6.70 2.50
CA GLY A 210 1.84 6.18 3.46
C GLY A 210 2.26 7.20 4.50
N LEU A 211 2.32 6.78 5.77
CA LEU A 211 2.92 7.56 6.86
C LEU A 211 2.20 8.91 7.16
N TRP A 212 0.87 8.89 7.16
CA TRP A 212 0.01 10.04 7.48
C TRP A 212 -1.05 9.70 8.55
N TYR A 213 -1.54 10.74 9.23
CA TYR A 213 -2.83 10.69 9.90
C TYR A 213 -3.93 10.97 8.88
N PHE A 214 -4.94 10.10 8.81
CA PHE A 214 -6.03 10.21 7.84
C PHE A 214 -7.00 11.30 8.28
N PRO A 215 -7.46 12.18 7.38
CA PRO A 215 -8.37 13.27 7.76
C PRO A 215 -9.73 12.72 8.19
N ASP A 216 -10.33 13.40 9.17
CA ASP A 216 -11.69 13.13 9.62
C ASP A 216 -12.68 13.25 8.45
N THR A 217 -13.54 12.24 8.31
CA THR A 217 -14.56 12.16 7.27
C THR A 217 -15.94 12.64 7.71
N ALA A 218 -16.15 12.95 8.99
CA ALA A 218 -17.47 13.29 9.56
C ALA A 218 -18.13 14.50 8.89
N ASP A 219 -17.36 15.56 8.62
CA ASP A 219 -17.86 16.81 8.05
C ASP A 219 -17.74 16.88 6.52
N LEU A 220 -17.34 15.79 5.85
CA LEU A 220 -17.17 15.80 4.40
C LEU A 220 -18.53 15.91 3.67
N PRO A 221 -18.61 16.71 2.59
CA PRO A 221 -19.81 16.77 1.77
C PRO A 221 -20.20 15.40 1.23
N ARG A 222 -21.49 15.09 1.21
CA ARG A 222 -22.01 13.80 0.72
C ARG A 222 -21.60 13.46 -0.71
N ALA A 223 -21.34 14.48 -1.53
CA ALA A 223 -20.91 14.35 -2.91
C ALA A 223 -19.47 13.82 -3.08
N VAL A 224 -18.66 13.86 -2.01
CA VAL A 224 -17.32 13.28 -2.01
C VAL A 224 -17.41 11.78 -2.25
N ALA A 225 -16.74 11.32 -3.31
CA ALA A 225 -16.66 9.92 -3.68
C ALA A 225 -15.42 9.66 -4.55
N PHE A 226 -15.03 8.38 -4.61
CA PHE A 226 -13.99 7.88 -5.50
C PHE A 226 -14.61 6.90 -6.52
N PRO A 227 -15.38 7.42 -7.51
CA PRO A 227 -16.20 6.59 -8.39
C PRO A 227 -15.39 5.68 -9.32
N HIS A 228 -14.11 5.99 -9.52
CA HIS A 228 -13.22 5.27 -10.43
C HIS A 228 -12.09 4.52 -9.72
N LEU A 229 -12.04 4.54 -8.39
CA LEU A 229 -10.94 3.96 -7.63
C LEU A 229 -11.00 2.44 -7.64
N VAL A 230 -10.01 1.83 -8.30
CA VAL A 230 -9.86 0.39 -8.48
C VAL A 230 -8.91 -0.21 -7.45
N GLU A 231 -7.91 0.55 -7.00
CA GLU A 231 -6.85 0.08 -6.13
C GLU A 231 -6.53 1.09 -5.02
N LEU A 232 -6.52 0.61 -3.78
CA LEU A 232 -6.23 1.40 -2.59
C LEU A 232 -5.14 0.71 -1.76
N GLY A 233 -4.03 1.40 -1.55
CA GLY A 233 -2.96 1.00 -0.64
C GLY A 233 -2.84 1.98 0.52
N LEU A 234 -2.85 1.47 1.75
CA LEU A 234 -2.69 2.26 2.97
C LEU A 234 -1.59 1.65 3.81
N SER A 235 -0.49 2.38 3.99
CA SER A 235 0.69 1.89 4.70
C SER A 235 1.07 2.79 5.88
N CYS A 236 1.18 2.23 7.07
CA CYS A 236 1.55 2.94 8.29
C CYS A 236 0.69 4.18 8.57
N MET A 237 -0.62 4.09 8.30
CA MET A 237 -1.56 5.19 8.47
C MET A 237 -2.16 5.21 9.88
N GLY A 238 -2.39 6.41 10.41
CA GLY A 238 -3.32 6.66 11.51
C GLY A 238 -4.73 6.85 10.96
N ILE A 239 -5.47 5.76 10.75
CA ILE A 239 -6.84 5.80 10.22
C ILE A 239 -7.81 5.13 11.20
N GLU A 240 -8.92 5.79 11.51
CA GLU A 240 -9.96 5.24 12.37
C GLU A 240 -10.94 4.35 11.60
N ASN A 241 -11.74 3.57 12.33
CA ASN A 241 -12.68 2.62 11.70
C ASN A 241 -13.75 3.35 10.87
N GLN A 242 -14.26 4.50 11.36
CA GLN A 242 -15.30 5.27 10.66
C GLN A 242 -14.83 5.80 9.30
N ASP A 243 -13.57 6.25 9.23
CA ASP A 243 -13.01 6.80 8.00
C ASP A 243 -12.70 5.69 6.99
N MET A 244 -12.26 4.53 7.46
CA MET A 244 -12.11 3.34 6.62
C MET A 244 -13.47 2.91 6.03
N ASP A 245 -14.51 2.84 6.86
CA ASP A 245 -15.86 2.49 6.41
C ASP A 245 -16.38 3.51 5.39
N PHE A 246 -16.13 4.80 5.60
CA PHE A 246 -16.42 5.85 4.63
C PHE A 246 -15.71 5.62 3.29
N VAL A 247 -14.39 5.38 3.30
CA VAL A 247 -13.60 5.17 2.07
C VAL A 247 -14.11 3.95 1.29
N LEU A 248 -14.41 2.84 1.97
CA LEU A 248 -14.97 1.65 1.33
C LEU A 248 -16.35 1.91 0.74
N ALA A 249 -17.24 2.60 1.46
CA ALA A 249 -18.57 2.95 0.98
C ALA A 249 -18.54 3.92 -0.21
N LYS A 250 -17.54 4.80 -0.27
CA LYS A 250 -17.36 5.81 -1.32
C LYS A 250 -16.52 5.34 -2.52
N SER A 251 -16.12 4.07 -2.54
CA SER A 251 -15.29 3.48 -3.60
C SER A 251 -15.98 2.27 -4.24
N PRO A 252 -17.07 2.47 -5.01
CA PRO A 252 -17.94 1.39 -5.46
C PRO A 252 -17.29 0.41 -6.44
N VAL A 253 -16.20 0.80 -7.11
CA VAL A 253 -15.49 -0.03 -8.10
C VAL A 253 -14.15 -0.59 -7.58
N LEU A 254 -13.89 -0.47 -6.27
CA LEU A 254 -12.64 -0.90 -5.64
C LEU A 254 -12.46 -2.42 -5.75
N ARG A 255 -11.36 -2.86 -6.36
CA ARG A 255 -11.04 -4.28 -6.59
C ARG A 255 -9.92 -4.78 -5.70
N PHE A 256 -8.93 -3.91 -5.42
CA PHE A 256 -7.73 -4.26 -4.68
C PHE A 256 -7.60 -3.33 -3.46
N LEU A 257 -7.49 -3.94 -2.29
CA LEU A 257 -7.22 -3.24 -1.03
C LEU A 257 -5.97 -3.84 -0.39
N CYS A 258 -4.98 -2.98 -0.13
CA CYS A 258 -3.78 -3.33 0.61
C CYS A 258 -3.70 -2.46 1.87
N ILE A 259 -3.62 -3.09 3.04
CA ILE A 259 -3.45 -2.41 4.32
C ILE A 259 -2.18 -2.94 4.97
N GLN A 260 -1.26 -2.04 5.31
CA GLN A 260 0.03 -2.39 5.87
C GLN A 260 0.31 -1.61 7.15
N ALA A 261 0.57 -2.30 8.25
CA ALA A 261 1.02 -1.68 9.51
C ALA A 261 0.22 -0.44 9.99
N ASN A 262 -1.08 -0.37 9.69
CA ASN A 262 -1.93 0.73 10.15
C ASN A 262 -2.14 0.64 11.65
N ILE A 263 -1.88 1.74 12.34
CA ILE A 263 -1.84 1.74 13.80
C ILE A 263 -3.25 1.83 14.38
N LEU A 264 -4.08 2.78 13.99
CA LEU A 264 -5.36 3.02 14.67
C LEU A 264 -6.51 2.07 14.26
N LEU A 265 -6.36 1.38 13.12
CA LEU A 265 -7.40 0.51 12.60
C LEU A 265 -7.50 -0.77 13.45
N ARG A 266 -8.63 -0.93 14.16
CA ARG A 266 -8.89 -2.10 15.03
C ARG A 266 -9.88 -3.07 14.43
N ARG A 267 -10.81 -2.58 13.60
CA ARG A 267 -11.82 -3.40 12.92
C ARG A 267 -11.87 -3.04 11.45
N LEU A 268 -11.91 -4.05 10.59
CA LEU A 268 -12.10 -3.90 9.14
C LEU A 268 -13.37 -4.66 8.73
N CYS A 269 -14.40 -3.93 8.34
CA CYS A 269 -15.68 -4.47 7.91
C CYS A 269 -15.76 -4.44 6.39
N LEU A 270 -15.72 -5.61 5.76
CA LEU A 270 -15.76 -5.71 4.30
C LEU A 270 -17.19 -5.90 3.82
N VAL A 271 -17.80 -4.78 3.44
CA VAL A 271 -19.09 -4.72 2.72
C VAL A 271 -18.82 -4.11 1.34
N SER A 272 -18.61 -4.95 0.32
CA SER A 272 -18.29 -4.46 -1.03
C SER A 272 -18.72 -5.44 -2.10
N ARG A 273 -19.30 -4.92 -3.19
CA ARG A 273 -19.73 -5.73 -4.35
C ARG A 273 -18.65 -5.87 -5.43
N SER A 274 -17.52 -5.18 -5.29
CA SER A 274 -16.47 -5.07 -6.31
C SER A 274 -15.10 -5.57 -5.85
N LEU A 275 -14.86 -5.66 -4.54
CA LEU A 275 -13.58 -6.12 -3.99
C LEU A 275 -13.30 -7.55 -4.43
N ARG A 276 -12.10 -7.77 -4.99
CA ARG A 276 -11.60 -9.07 -5.47
C ARG A 276 -10.43 -9.57 -4.63
N CYS A 277 -9.59 -8.66 -4.14
CA CYS A 277 -8.38 -9.01 -3.40
C CYS A 277 -8.18 -8.06 -2.22
N VAL A 278 -8.00 -8.63 -1.04
CA VAL A 278 -7.63 -7.90 0.16
C VAL A 278 -6.33 -8.48 0.71
N GLN A 279 -5.35 -7.61 0.92
CA GLN A 279 -4.07 -7.95 1.52
C GLN A 279 -3.86 -7.16 2.80
N ILE A 280 -3.54 -7.86 3.88
CA ILE A 280 -3.15 -7.28 5.14
C ILE A 280 -1.68 -7.64 5.38
N ILE A 281 -0.80 -6.65 5.40
CA ILE A 281 0.64 -6.81 5.58
C ILE A 281 1.01 -6.27 6.96
N GLU A 282 1.76 -7.02 7.76
CA GLU A 282 2.35 -6.52 9.02
C GLU A 282 1.39 -5.69 9.91
N GLY A 283 0.18 -6.17 10.14
CA GLY A 283 -0.83 -5.48 10.96
C GLY A 283 -0.65 -5.64 12.47
N MET A 284 -1.20 -4.68 13.22
CA MET A 284 -1.41 -4.74 14.68
C MET A 284 -2.60 -5.69 15.01
N GLU A 285 -3.13 -5.62 16.23
CA GLU A 285 -4.41 -6.25 16.58
C GLU A 285 -5.53 -5.71 15.67
N LEU A 286 -6.11 -6.59 14.86
CA LEU A 286 -7.11 -6.25 13.85
C LEU A 286 -8.16 -7.37 13.76
N GLU A 287 -9.42 -7.01 13.96
CA GLU A 287 -10.57 -7.86 13.65
C GLU A 287 -11.04 -7.61 12.22
N ILE A 288 -11.04 -8.66 11.39
CA ILE A 288 -11.50 -8.62 10.01
C ILE A 288 -12.84 -9.35 9.93
N ALA A 289 -13.89 -8.63 9.54
CA ALA A 289 -15.21 -9.18 9.33
C ALA A 289 -15.61 -9.02 7.85
N VAL A 290 -15.69 -10.14 7.13
CA VAL A 290 -16.21 -10.16 5.76
C VAL A 290 -17.72 -10.31 5.81
N GLU A 291 -18.43 -9.21 6.02
CA GLU A 291 -19.90 -9.25 6.20
C GLU A 291 -20.60 -9.61 4.88
N SER A 292 -20.28 -8.92 3.78
CA SER A 292 -20.78 -9.26 2.45
C SER A 292 -19.83 -8.78 1.35
N ALA A 293 -19.11 -9.72 0.75
CA ALA A 293 -18.17 -9.48 -0.33
C ALA A 293 -18.29 -10.55 -1.43
N PRO A 294 -19.34 -10.52 -2.28
CA PRO A 294 -19.64 -11.59 -3.21
C PRO A 294 -18.59 -11.82 -4.31
N GLN A 295 -17.79 -10.81 -4.63
CA GLN A 295 -16.74 -10.88 -5.65
C GLN A 295 -15.33 -11.11 -5.05
N LEU A 296 -15.22 -11.25 -3.73
CA LEU A 296 -13.92 -11.40 -3.06
C LEU A 296 -13.32 -12.76 -3.41
N GLU A 297 -12.22 -12.76 -4.15
CA GLU A 297 -11.51 -13.98 -4.60
C GLU A 297 -10.37 -14.34 -3.66
N ARG A 298 -9.70 -13.34 -3.08
CA ARG A 298 -8.48 -13.52 -2.29
C ARG A 298 -8.50 -12.67 -1.02
N LEU A 299 -8.21 -13.31 0.12
CA LEU A 299 -7.93 -12.65 1.39
C LEU A 299 -6.59 -13.17 1.92
N ILE A 300 -5.58 -12.31 1.97
CA ILE A 300 -4.20 -12.69 2.32
C ILE A 300 -3.78 -11.87 3.54
N ILE A 301 -3.36 -12.54 4.61
CA ILE A 301 -3.01 -11.89 5.88
C ILE A 301 -1.57 -12.25 6.22
N TRP A 302 -0.61 -11.50 5.68
CA TRP A 302 0.81 -11.78 5.82
C TRP A 302 1.27 -11.73 7.28
N PRO A 303 2.16 -12.65 7.71
CA PRO A 303 2.68 -12.65 9.06
C PRO A 303 3.41 -11.34 9.40
N SER A 304 3.37 -10.94 10.67
CA SER A 304 4.21 -9.83 11.15
C SER A 304 5.62 -10.35 11.39
N SER A 305 6.62 -9.70 10.80
CA SER A 305 8.04 -10.01 11.04
C SER A 305 8.54 -9.52 12.41
N ALA A 306 7.95 -8.43 12.91
CA ALA A 306 8.45 -7.73 14.11
C ALA A 306 7.73 -8.12 15.42
N ARG A 307 6.50 -8.67 15.35
CA ARG A 307 5.65 -8.91 16.53
C ARG A 307 4.80 -10.17 16.37
N ASP A 308 5.44 -11.32 16.52
CA ASP A 308 4.78 -12.63 16.60
C ASP A 308 3.97 -12.74 17.91
N GLY A 309 2.76 -12.17 17.96
CA GLY A 309 1.97 -12.22 19.20
C GLY A 309 0.64 -11.46 19.26
N LEU A 310 0.29 -10.61 18.29
CA LEU A 310 -0.97 -9.87 18.34
C LEU A 310 -2.12 -10.64 17.65
N PRO A 311 -3.31 -10.70 18.26
CA PRO A 311 -4.43 -11.44 17.72
C PRO A 311 -4.97 -10.79 16.44
N ARG A 312 -5.17 -11.62 15.41
CA ARG A 312 -5.87 -11.23 14.19
C ARG A 312 -7.05 -12.16 13.99
N ARG A 313 -8.23 -11.67 14.37
CA ARG A 313 -9.46 -12.47 14.29
C ARG A 313 -10.11 -12.23 12.95
N VAL A 314 -10.51 -13.31 12.30
CA VAL A 314 -11.15 -13.25 10.98
C VAL A 314 -12.48 -13.98 11.06
N LYS A 315 -13.53 -13.30 10.64
CA LYS A 315 -14.88 -13.84 10.48
C LYS A 315 -15.26 -13.71 9.02
N ILE A 316 -15.58 -14.83 8.39
CA ILE A 316 -16.07 -14.86 7.01
C ILE A 316 -17.59 -15.05 7.06
N GLY A 317 -18.33 -14.04 6.62
CA GLY A 317 -19.76 -14.09 6.34
C GLY A 317 -20.00 -14.47 4.88
N HIS A 318 -20.68 -13.61 4.11
CA HIS A 318 -21.04 -13.91 2.73
C HIS A 318 -19.91 -13.57 1.74
N ALA A 319 -19.08 -14.56 1.38
CA ALA A 319 -18.00 -14.44 0.40
C ALA A 319 -17.89 -15.66 -0.55
N PRO A 320 -18.92 -15.94 -1.38
CA PRO A 320 -18.99 -17.14 -2.22
C PRO A 320 -17.88 -17.28 -3.27
N ALA A 321 -17.25 -16.18 -3.70
CA ALA A 321 -16.15 -16.20 -4.66
C ALA A 321 -14.77 -16.45 -4.02
N LEU A 322 -14.67 -16.56 -2.68
CA LEU A 322 -13.40 -16.60 -1.97
C LEU A 322 -12.69 -17.94 -2.21
N ARG A 323 -11.65 -17.91 -3.05
CA ARG A 323 -10.89 -19.10 -3.48
C ARG A 323 -9.55 -19.23 -2.77
N THR A 324 -8.90 -18.11 -2.48
CA THR A 324 -7.59 -18.08 -1.82
C THR A 324 -7.73 -17.39 -0.48
N PHE A 325 -7.36 -18.09 0.59
CA PHE A 325 -7.36 -17.55 1.95
C PHE A 325 -6.05 -17.93 2.62
N GLY A 326 -5.26 -16.98 3.12
CA GLY A 326 -3.86 -17.31 3.42
C GLY A 326 -3.20 -16.56 4.55
N TYR A 327 -2.18 -17.24 5.10
CA TYR A 327 -1.25 -16.85 6.16
C TYR A 327 -1.91 -16.66 7.54
N LEU A 328 -2.98 -17.41 7.78
CA LEU A 328 -3.65 -17.43 9.08
C LEU A 328 -2.81 -18.18 10.12
N ASP A 329 -2.87 -17.70 11.35
CA ASP A 329 -2.35 -18.43 12.51
C ASP A 329 -3.53 -19.04 13.27
N PRO A 330 -3.75 -20.37 13.20
CA PRO A 330 -4.89 -21.02 13.83
C PRO A 330 -5.00 -20.76 15.34
N LYS A 331 -3.90 -20.38 16.02
CA LYS A 331 -3.90 -20.09 17.46
C LYS A 331 -4.91 -19.00 17.85
N TRP A 332 -5.16 -18.03 16.97
CA TRP A 332 -6.08 -16.91 17.21
C TRP A 332 -7.54 -17.23 16.90
N HIS A 333 -7.79 -18.38 16.29
CA HIS A 333 -9.13 -18.85 15.93
C HIS A 333 -9.58 -20.01 16.81
N ALA A 334 -8.89 -20.23 17.94
CA ALA A 334 -9.17 -21.31 18.87
C ALA A 334 -10.59 -21.23 19.44
N GLY A 335 -11.27 -22.38 19.49
CA GLY A 335 -12.67 -22.49 19.92
C GLY A 335 -13.71 -22.47 18.78
N THR A 336 -13.31 -22.15 17.54
CA THR A 336 -14.22 -22.23 16.39
C THR A 336 -14.40 -23.69 15.99
N ARG A 337 -15.44 -24.35 16.51
CA ARG A 337 -15.84 -25.67 16.01
C ARG A 337 -16.41 -25.52 14.60
N ALA A 338 -15.97 -26.38 13.69
CA ALA A 338 -16.56 -26.47 12.36
C ALA A 338 -18.07 -26.74 12.51
N SER A 339 -18.87 -25.78 12.07
CA SER A 339 -20.32 -25.84 11.97
C SER A 339 -20.70 -25.34 10.57
N PRO A 340 -21.90 -25.63 10.05
CA PRO A 340 -22.33 -25.14 8.75
C PRO A 340 -22.15 -23.63 8.57
N ASN A 341 -22.31 -22.85 9.65
CA ASN A 341 -22.20 -21.40 9.65
C ASN A 341 -20.74 -20.88 9.68
N THR A 342 -19.76 -21.74 9.96
CA THR A 342 -18.32 -21.39 9.96
C THR A 342 -17.57 -22.02 8.79
N MET A 343 -18.24 -22.85 7.98
CA MET A 343 -17.64 -23.43 6.79
C MET A 343 -17.52 -22.41 5.68
N VAL A 344 -16.39 -22.42 4.99
CA VAL A 344 -16.13 -21.60 3.82
C VAL A 344 -15.79 -22.52 2.64
N PRO A 345 -16.79 -23.20 2.05
CA PRO A 345 -16.58 -24.24 1.06
C PRO A 345 -16.06 -23.71 -0.30
N SER A 346 -16.03 -22.39 -0.50
CA SER A 346 -15.50 -21.78 -1.72
C SER A 346 -13.96 -21.80 -1.78
N VAL A 347 -13.29 -21.91 -0.63
CA VAL A 347 -11.82 -21.84 -0.54
C VAL A 347 -11.19 -23.10 -1.08
N LYS A 348 -10.30 -22.92 -2.06
CA LYS A 348 -9.53 -23.97 -2.74
C LYS A 348 -8.06 -23.97 -2.35
N THR A 349 -7.51 -22.79 -2.09
CA THR A 349 -6.12 -22.62 -1.67
C THR A 349 -6.10 -22.01 -0.29
N LEU A 350 -5.55 -22.73 0.68
CA LEU A 350 -5.37 -22.26 2.06
C LEU A 350 -3.89 -22.21 2.39
N SER A 351 -3.43 -21.09 2.95
CA SER A 351 -2.10 -20.97 3.52
C SER A 351 -2.20 -20.75 5.03
N LEU A 352 -1.49 -21.55 5.83
CA LEU A 352 -1.48 -21.45 7.29
C LEU A 352 -0.05 -21.34 7.81
N ARG A 353 0.11 -20.58 8.89
CA ARG A 353 1.32 -20.58 9.70
C ARG A 353 1.06 -21.38 10.97
N VAL A 354 1.85 -22.42 11.19
CA VAL A 354 1.65 -23.35 12.31
C VAL A 354 2.95 -23.54 13.07
N CYS A 355 2.88 -23.35 14.39
CA CYS A 355 4.00 -23.64 15.27
C CYS A 355 3.90 -25.10 15.77
N PHE A 356 4.56 -26.03 15.07
CA PHE A 356 4.50 -27.47 15.40
C PHE A 356 5.19 -27.84 16.72
N SER A 357 6.09 -26.98 17.22
CA SER A 357 6.74 -27.11 18.53
C SER A 357 5.80 -26.76 19.70
N VAL A 358 4.65 -26.12 19.44
CA VAL A 358 3.61 -25.86 20.43
C VAL A 358 2.47 -26.85 20.25
N ARG A 359 2.36 -27.81 21.18
CA ARG A 359 1.42 -28.94 21.05
C ARG A 359 -0.03 -28.50 20.88
N ASN A 360 -0.45 -27.44 21.57
CA ASN A 360 -1.81 -26.93 21.48
C ASN A 360 -2.10 -26.31 20.10
N ASN A 361 -1.15 -25.60 19.49
CA ASN A 361 -1.33 -24.98 18.17
C ASN A 361 -1.50 -26.05 17.09
N ALA A 362 -0.67 -27.09 17.13
CA ALA A 362 -0.79 -28.20 16.18
C ALA A 362 -2.10 -28.99 16.36
N LYS A 363 -2.59 -29.15 17.60
CA LYS A 363 -3.87 -29.81 17.88
C LYS A 363 -5.08 -29.11 17.26
N MET A 364 -4.99 -27.80 17.00
CA MET A 364 -6.07 -27.03 16.40
C MET A 364 -6.22 -27.25 14.89
N LEU A 365 -5.15 -27.70 14.22
CA LEU A 365 -5.09 -27.79 12.77
C LEU A 365 -6.22 -28.64 12.16
N PRO A 366 -6.53 -29.87 12.64
CA PRO A 366 -7.60 -30.67 12.05
C PRO A 366 -8.98 -30.01 12.16
N SER A 367 -9.29 -29.41 13.32
CA SER A 367 -10.54 -28.70 13.55
C SER A 367 -10.68 -27.48 12.63
N PHE A 368 -9.57 -26.80 12.35
CA PHE A 368 -9.53 -25.64 11.46
C PHE A 368 -9.70 -26.05 9.99
N LEU A 369 -9.04 -27.13 9.56
CA LEU A 369 -9.16 -27.65 8.20
C LEU A 369 -10.58 -28.12 7.87
N ARG A 370 -11.33 -28.62 8.86
CA ARG A 370 -12.75 -28.96 8.69
C ARG A 370 -13.64 -27.78 8.30
N CYS A 371 -13.21 -26.53 8.48
CA CYS A 371 -13.93 -25.36 7.99
C CYS A 371 -13.81 -25.17 6.46
N PHE A 372 -12.92 -25.90 5.78
CA PHE A 372 -12.62 -25.74 4.35
C PHE A 372 -12.73 -27.09 3.62
N PRO A 373 -13.96 -27.59 3.39
CA PRO A 373 -14.18 -28.95 2.89
C PRO A 373 -13.72 -29.21 1.45
N ASN A 374 -13.58 -28.17 0.61
CA ASN A 374 -13.25 -28.30 -0.83
C ASN A 374 -11.82 -27.83 -1.16
N LEU A 375 -10.87 -28.14 -0.28
CA LEU A 375 -9.50 -27.68 -0.42
C LEU A 375 -8.74 -28.43 -1.54
N ASP A 376 -8.18 -27.70 -2.50
CA ASP A 376 -7.32 -28.23 -3.57
C ASP A 376 -5.82 -28.16 -3.17
N ARG A 377 -5.42 -27.10 -2.45
CA ARG A 377 -4.02 -26.82 -2.10
C ARG A 377 -3.89 -26.28 -0.67
N LEU A 378 -3.02 -26.90 0.12
CA LEU A 378 -2.63 -26.44 1.45
C LEU A 378 -1.15 -26.04 1.47
N HIS A 379 -0.88 -24.79 1.83
CA HIS A 379 0.47 -24.31 2.12
C HIS A 379 0.66 -24.20 3.63
N LEU A 380 1.72 -24.83 4.15
CA LEU A 380 2.06 -24.78 5.57
C LEU A 380 3.41 -24.09 5.75
N GLU A 381 3.41 -23.00 6.50
CA GLU A 381 4.62 -22.32 6.95
C GLU A 381 4.88 -22.69 8.42
N SER A 382 6.04 -23.26 8.72
CA SER A 382 6.42 -23.60 10.09
C SER A 382 7.04 -22.38 10.77
N SER A 383 6.43 -21.89 11.85
CA SER A 383 7.06 -20.86 12.69
C SER A 383 7.96 -21.48 13.77
N LYS A 384 9.06 -20.79 14.10
CA LYS A 384 9.93 -21.13 15.23
C LYS A 384 9.36 -20.54 16.52
N THR A 385 9.64 -21.17 17.66
CA THR A 385 9.29 -20.66 19.00
C THR A 385 10.47 -20.89 19.93
N ASP A 386 10.67 -19.99 20.88
CA ASP A 386 11.73 -20.11 21.90
C ASP A 386 11.29 -21.01 23.08
N GLU A 387 9.98 -21.28 23.21
CA GLU A 387 9.40 -22.11 24.28
C GLU A 387 8.61 -23.32 23.71
N PRO A 388 9.27 -24.44 23.39
CA PRO A 388 8.60 -25.64 22.90
C PRO A 388 7.86 -26.38 24.04
N THR A 389 6.58 -26.73 23.84
CA THR A 389 5.74 -27.44 24.84
C THR A 389 5.67 -28.96 24.61
N GLY A 390 6.69 -29.52 23.93
CA GLY A 390 6.90 -30.97 23.77
C GLY A 390 6.52 -31.54 22.40
N LYS A 391 7.01 -32.77 22.13
CA LYS A 391 6.84 -33.46 20.84
C LYS A 391 5.40 -33.95 20.64
N LEU A 392 4.84 -33.71 19.44
CA LEU A 392 3.59 -34.34 19.00
C LEU A 392 3.81 -35.84 18.78
N ASN A 393 2.94 -36.67 19.34
CA ASN A 393 2.96 -38.11 19.10
C ASN A 393 2.34 -38.41 17.73
N PHE A 394 2.95 -39.30 16.95
CA PHE A 394 2.43 -39.77 15.66
C PHE A 394 0.98 -40.30 15.74
N LYS A 395 0.60 -40.90 16.88
CA LYS A 395 -0.79 -41.35 17.13
C LYS A 395 -1.82 -40.23 17.03
N PHE A 396 -1.47 -38.99 17.36
CA PHE A 396 -2.39 -37.84 17.24
C PHE A 396 -2.84 -37.61 15.80
N TRP A 397 -1.93 -37.73 14.83
CA TRP A 397 -2.26 -37.54 13.41
C TRP A 397 -3.09 -38.71 12.86
N GLN A 398 -2.94 -39.92 13.42
CA GLN A 398 -3.79 -41.06 13.08
C GLN A 398 -5.22 -40.89 13.66
N GLU A 399 -5.35 -40.38 14.89
CA GLU A 399 -6.63 -40.11 15.56
C GLU A 399 -7.39 -38.91 14.98
N ALA A 400 -6.67 -37.92 14.41
CA ALA A 400 -7.28 -36.77 13.73
C ALA A 400 -8.12 -37.16 12.50
N GLY A 401 -7.94 -38.39 12.00
CA GLY A 401 -8.58 -38.94 10.81
C GLY A 401 -7.83 -38.53 9.53
N ALA A 402 -8.04 -39.29 8.46
CA ALA A 402 -7.53 -38.91 7.14
C ALA A 402 -8.21 -37.59 6.72
N ILE A 403 -7.41 -36.55 6.53
CA ILE A 403 -7.85 -35.37 5.78
C ILE A 403 -7.64 -35.76 4.33
N GLU A 404 -8.72 -36.16 3.64
CA GLU A 404 -8.67 -36.52 2.23
C GLU A 404 -8.29 -35.30 1.39
N PHE A 405 -6.99 -35.08 1.21
CA PHE A 405 -6.48 -34.20 0.18
C PHE A 405 -6.64 -34.93 -1.14
N ILE A 406 -7.53 -34.45 -2.00
CA ILE A 406 -7.57 -34.89 -3.39
C ILE A 406 -6.31 -34.32 -4.08
N LEU A 407 -5.20 -35.04 -3.95
CA LEU A 407 -3.99 -34.85 -4.76
C LEU A 407 -4.36 -35.14 -6.22
N ARG A 408 -4.85 -34.14 -6.94
CA ARG A 408 -4.81 -34.16 -8.40
C ARG A 408 -3.37 -33.90 -8.83
N ASN A 409 -2.60 -34.98 -8.91
CA ASN A 409 -1.37 -35.02 -9.69
C ASN A 409 -1.72 -34.66 -11.14
N ALA A 410 -1.29 -33.49 -11.60
CA ALA A 410 -1.15 -33.22 -13.02
C ALA A 410 0.31 -33.54 -13.37
N GLY A 411 0.49 -34.57 -14.22
CA GLY A 411 1.77 -34.88 -14.85
C GLY A 411 2.14 -33.90 -15.94
#